data_AF-A0A5C3NRH1-F1
#
_entry.id   AF-A0A5C3NRH1-F1
#
_cell.length_a   1.000
_cell.length_b   1.000
_cell.length_c   1.000
_cell.angle_alpha   90.00
_cell.angle_beta   90.00
_cell.angle_gamma   90.00
#
_symmetry.space_group_name_H-M   'P 1'
#
loop_
_entity.id
_entity.type
_entity.pdbx_description
1 polymer ?
#
loop_
_entity_poly.entity_id
_entity_poly.type
_entity_poly.pdbx_seq_one_letter_code
_entity_poly.pdbx_strand_id
1 'polypeptide(L)'
;LLWIKSSIPPQEIRDRVLSDINFEHELLRWLEQCHRGDYMLETGDQLAERLEEQYLEKTADGDLVPKVRMRAGLRDPVLELPVPPPSLECDTGVSDAWHEQFARDVDEIIFRSNRHDAFHGKGCWKGTRQKGYCKARFPRETF
;
A
#
# COMPACT_ATOMS: atom_id res chain seq x y z
N LEU A 1 1.55 -6.72 -26.07
CA LEU A 1 2.14 -5.39 -25.84
C LEU A 1 1.01 -4.37 -25.82
N LEU A 2 0.86 -3.61 -24.73
CA LEU A 2 -0.08 -2.50 -24.64
C LEU A 2 0.62 -1.25 -25.21
N TRP A 3 0.17 -0.75 -26.36
CA TRP A 3 0.68 0.51 -26.92
C TRP A 3 -0.25 1.63 -26.47
N ILE A 4 0.21 2.42 -25.50
CA ILE A 4 -0.53 3.59 -25.04
C ILE A 4 -0.33 4.67 -26.10
N LYS A 5 -1.43 5.16 -26.67
CA LYS A 5 -1.38 6.26 -27.65
C LYS A 5 -0.66 7.46 -27.01
N SER A 6 0.30 8.04 -27.74
CA SER A 6 1.19 9.11 -27.25
C SER A 6 2.27 8.68 -26.25
N SER A 7 2.57 7.39 -26.13
CA SER A 7 3.77 6.94 -25.41
C SER A 7 5.02 7.04 -26.28
N ILE A 8 6.13 7.46 -25.67
CA ILE A 8 7.44 7.52 -26.32
C ILE A 8 7.92 6.08 -26.60
N PRO A 9 8.45 5.78 -27.81
CA PRO A 9 9.02 4.47 -28.11
C PRO A 9 10.11 4.09 -27.10
N PRO A 10 10.22 2.82 -26.67
CA PRO A 10 11.23 2.40 -25.69
C PRO A 10 12.67 2.74 -26.11
N GLN A 11 12.95 2.68 -27.41
CA GLN A 11 14.27 3.06 -27.95
C GLN A 11 14.54 4.55 -27.79
N GLU A 12 13.55 5.40 -28.03
CA GLU A 12 13.68 6.85 -27.87
C GLU A 12 13.81 7.24 -26.39
N ILE A 13 13.11 6.55 -25.48
CA ILE A 13 13.32 6.73 -24.03
C ILE A 13 14.77 6.40 -23.68
N ARG A 14 15.30 5.26 -24.14
CA ARG A 14 16.69 4.87 -23.89
C ARG A 14 17.67 5.92 -24.41
N ASP A 15 17.48 6.38 -25.64
CA ASP A 15 18.37 7.34 -26.26
C ASP A 15 18.35 8.68 -25.49
N ARG A 16 17.16 9.15 -25.09
CA ARG A 16 17.01 10.37 -24.28
C ARG A 16 17.63 10.26 -22.90
N VAL A 17 17.45 9.13 -22.20
CA VAL A 17 18.11 8.87 -20.90
C VAL A 17 19.62 8.97 -21.02
N LEU A 18 20.21 8.47 -22.11
CA LEU A 18 21.67 8.48 -22.29
C LEU A 18 22.21 9.83 -22.77
N SER A 19 21.39 10.65 -23.45
CA SER A 19 21.83 11.91 -24.07
C SER A 19 21.45 13.17 -23.31
N ASP A 20 20.41 13.11 -22.47
CA ASP A 20 19.80 14.28 -21.80
C ASP A 20 19.69 14.02 -20.29
N ILE A 21 20.63 14.59 -19.53
CA ILE A 21 20.68 14.46 -18.08
C ILE A 21 19.46 15.06 -17.37
N ASN A 22 18.80 16.06 -17.97
CA ASN A 22 17.59 16.63 -17.39
C ASN A 22 16.43 15.64 -17.54
N PHE A 23 16.29 15.03 -18.71
CA PHE A 23 15.30 13.97 -18.93
C PHE A 23 15.53 12.77 -18.01
N GLU A 24 16.78 12.35 -17.82
CA GLU A 24 17.15 11.31 -16.86
C GLU A 24 16.67 11.65 -15.45
N HIS A 25 17.02 12.83 -14.93
CA HIS A 25 16.62 13.26 -13.58
C HIS A 25 15.10 13.42 -13.43
N GLU A 26 14.41 13.95 -14.44
CA GLU A 26 12.95 14.06 -14.43
C GLU A 26 12.27 12.69 -14.42
N LEU A 27 12.78 11.75 -15.23
CA LEU A 27 12.28 10.38 -15.26
C LEU A 27 12.54 9.66 -13.93
N LEU A 28 13.72 9.80 -13.34
CA LEU A 28 14.04 9.24 -12.02
C LEU A 28 13.13 9.83 -10.94
N ARG A 29 12.98 11.16 -10.90
CA ARG A 29 12.07 11.81 -9.95
C ARG A 29 10.64 11.32 -10.11
N TRP A 30 10.15 11.15 -11.34
CA TRP A 30 8.82 10.61 -11.59
C TRP A 30 8.70 9.16 -11.11
N LEU A 31 9.68 8.32 -11.42
CA LEU A 31 9.72 6.92 -10.96
C LEU A 31 9.75 6.84 -9.43
N GLU A 32 10.53 7.67 -8.76
CA GLU A 32 10.58 7.75 -7.29
C GLU A 32 9.27 8.24 -6.69
N GLN A 33 8.61 9.22 -7.32
CA GLN A 33 7.29 9.70 -6.90
C GLN A 33 6.19 8.64 -7.07
N CYS A 34 6.27 7.82 -8.12
CA CYS A 34 5.33 6.73 -8.40
C CYS A 34 5.63 5.45 -7.60
N HIS A 35 6.89 5.19 -7.27
CA HIS A 35 7.35 3.95 -6.64
C HIS A 35 7.82 4.14 -5.20
N ARG A 36 7.03 4.84 -4.38
CA ARG A 36 7.39 5.08 -2.97
C ARG A 36 7.53 3.81 -2.14
N GLY A 37 6.98 2.68 -2.60
CA GLY A 37 6.95 1.43 -1.83
C GLY A 37 6.17 1.56 -0.50
N ASP A 38 5.35 2.61 -0.42
CA ASP A 38 4.63 3.08 0.77
C ASP A 38 3.17 3.43 0.38
N TYR A 39 2.41 3.97 1.32
CA TYR A 39 1.00 4.33 1.14
C TYR A 39 0.82 5.67 0.39
N MET A 40 -0.40 5.92 -0.10
CA MET A 40 -0.75 7.07 -0.95
C MET A 40 -0.89 8.37 -0.16
N LEU A 41 -1.49 8.32 1.04
CA LEU A 41 -1.86 9.49 1.82
C LEU A 41 -1.07 9.66 3.12
N GLU A 42 -0.84 8.56 3.82
CA GLU A 42 -0.27 8.52 5.17
C GLU A 42 1.01 7.67 5.18
N THR A 43 1.81 7.74 6.24
CA THR A 43 2.88 6.75 6.48
C THR A 43 2.31 5.50 7.16
N GLY A 44 3.05 4.40 7.14
CA GLY A 44 2.66 3.18 7.85
C GLY A 44 2.43 3.37 9.35
N ASP A 45 3.22 4.22 10.00
CA ASP A 45 3.07 4.52 11.44
C ASP A 45 1.78 5.30 11.73
N GLN A 46 1.44 6.27 10.88
CA GLN A 46 0.19 7.04 10.99
C GLN A 46 -1.03 6.15 10.77
N LEU A 47 -0.97 5.24 9.79
CA LEU A 47 -2.01 4.24 9.57
C LEU A 47 -2.14 3.30 10.78
N ALA A 48 -1.04 2.85 11.37
CA ALA A 48 -1.06 2.01 12.56
C ALA A 48 -1.70 2.72 13.75
N GLU A 49 -1.33 3.98 13.99
CA GLU A 49 -1.94 4.81 15.03
C GLU A 49 -3.44 5.02 14.81
N ARG A 50 -3.89 5.14 13.55
CA ARG A 50 -5.30 5.34 13.22
C ARG A 50 -6.12 4.06 13.32
N LEU A 51 -5.58 2.95 12.82
CA LEU A 51 -6.32 1.73 12.57
C LEU A 51 -6.19 0.69 13.67
N GLU A 52 -5.13 0.75 14.47
CA GLU A 52 -4.80 -0.29 15.44
C GLU A 52 -5.00 0.15 16.89
N GLU A 53 -5.22 -0.84 17.75
CA GLU A 53 -5.22 -0.68 19.20
C GLU A 53 -4.39 -1.79 19.85
N GLN A 54 -3.73 -1.41 20.95
CA GLN A 54 -2.97 -2.34 21.77
C GLN A 54 -3.86 -2.92 22.87
N TYR A 55 -3.70 -4.20 23.14
CA TYR A 55 -4.38 -4.89 24.24
C TYR A 55 -3.44 -5.92 24.88
N LEU A 56 -3.77 -6.36 26.10
CA LEU A 56 -3.02 -7.41 26.78
C LEU A 56 -3.73 -8.75 26.61
N GLU A 57 -3.01 -9.75 26.13
CA GLU A 57 -3.48 -11.12 26.03
C GLU A 57 -2.81 -11.98 27.11
N LYS A 58 -3.62 -12.74 27.85
CA LYS A 58 -3.10 -13.66 28.86
C LYS A 58 -2.68 -14.97 28.21
N THR A 59 -1.42 -15.35 28.39
CA THR A 59 -0.87 -16.61 27.90
C THR A 59 -1.32 -17.81 28.74
N ALA A 60 -1.09 -19.02 28.24
CA ALA A 60 -1.38 -20.26 28.96
C ALA A 60 -0.62 -20.35 30.31
N ASP A 61 0.58 -19.76 30.36
CA ASP A 61 1.43 -19.71 31.54
C ASP A 61 1.03 -18.60 32.53
N GLY A 62 0.06 -17.76 32.16
CA GLY A 62 -0.50 -16.70 33.01
C GLY A 62 0.08 -15.31 32.78
N ASP A 63 1.12 -15.18 31.96
CA ASP A 63 1.76 -13.90 31.63
C ASP A 63 0.87 -13.03 30.74
N LEU A 64 0.91 -11.72 30.95
CA LEU A 64 0.25 -10.73 30.10
C LEU A 64 1.22 -10.24 29.02
N VAL A 65 0.87 -10.46 27.75
CA VAL A 65 1.70 -10.07 26.61
C VAL A 65 0.97 -9.01 25.79
N PRO A 66 1.63 -7.90 25.42
CA PRO A 66 1.04 -6.90 24.55
C PRO A 66 0.81 -7.48 23.15
N LYS A 67 -0.38 -7.22 22.62
CA LYS A 67 -0.85 -7.60 21.29
C LYS A 67 -1.48 -6.40 20.60
N VAL A 68 -1.52 -6.44 19.27
CA VAL A 68 -2.10 -5.40 18.43
C VAL A 68 -3.26 -6.02 17.66
N ARG A 69 -4.35 -5.27 17.51
CA ARG A 69 -5.47 -5.64 16.64
C ARG A 69 -6.05 -4.39 15.97
N MET A 70 -6.84 -4.61 14.91
CA MET A 70 -7.63 -3.55 14.30
C MET A 70 -8.69 -3.06 15.29
N ARG A 71 -8.87 -1.73 15.36
CA ARG A 71 -9.92 -1.11 16.18
C ARG A 71 -11.30 -1.59 15.76
N ALA A 72 -12.14 -1.88 16.75
CA ALA A 72 -13.51 -2.27 16.51
C ALA A 72 -14.35 -1.09 15.98
N GLY A 73 -15.34 -1.38 15.13
CA GLY A 73 -16.26 -0.37 14.58
C GLY A 73 -15.72 0.43 13.40
N LEU A 74 -14.46 0.22 12.99
CA LEU A 74 -13.95 0.74 11.73
C LEU A 74 -14.53 -0.05 10.55
N ARG A 75 -14.85 0.67 9.47
CA ARG A 75 -15.14 0.08 8.17
C ARG A 75 -13.99 -0.84 7.73
N ASP A 76 -14.29 -1.95 7.07
CA ASP A 76 -13.26 -2.84 6.50
C ASP A 76 -13.34 -2.84 4.97
N PRO A 77 -12.49 -2.05 4.29
CA PRO A 77 -12.51 -1.98 2.82
C PRO A 77 -12.07 -3.30 2.15
N VAL A 78 -11.52 -4.27 2.89
CA VAL A 78 -11.19 -5.60 2.36
C VAL A 78 -12.43 -6.51 2.26
N LEU A 79 -13.49 -6.17 2.99
CA LEU A 79 -14.74 -6.96 3.05
C LEU A 79 -15.90 -6.27 2.31
N GLU A 80 -15.65 -5.13 1.68
CA GLU A 80 -16.64 -4.31 1.02
C GLU A 80 -16.25 -4.02 -0.43
N LEU A 81 -17.24 -3.73 -1.26
CA LEU A 81 -16.97 -3.26 -2.62
C LEU A 81 -16.56 -1.77 -2.58
N PRO A 82 -15.63 -1.35 -3.45
CA PRO A 82 -15.24 0.05 -3.55
C PRO A 82 -16.40 0.90 -4.08
N VAL A 83 -16.42 2.17 -3.69
CA VAL A 83 -17.37 3.14 -4.24
C VAL A 83 -17.07 3.32 -5.73
N PRO A 84 -18.08 3.19 -6.63
CA PRO A 84 -17.85 3.34 -8.06
C PRO A 84 -17.37 4.78 -8.37
N PRO A 85 -16.50 4.95 -9.38
CA PRO A 85 -16.08 6.27 -9.80
C PRO A 85 -17.28 7.10 -10.26
N PRO A 86 -17.25 8.43 -10.05
CA PRO A 86 -18.30 9.31 -10.52
C PRO A 86 -18.33 9.33 -12.06
N SER A 87 -19.45 9.79 -12.62
CA SER A 87 -19.57 9.91 -14.08
C SER A 87 -18.53 10.88 -14.65
N LEU A 88 -18.19 10.69 -15.93
CA LEU A 88 -17.24 11.57 -16.64
C LEU A 88 -17.70 13.04 -16.75
N GLU A 89 -18.99 13.29 -16.49
CA GLU A 89 -19.62 14.62 -16.53
C GLU A 89 -19.77 15.24 -15.13
N CYS A 90 -19.16 14.64 -14.09
CA CYS A 90 -19.24 15.18 -12.74
C CYS A 90 -18.39 16.43 -12.55
N ASP A 91 -18.79 17.25 -11.58
CA ASP A 91 -18.01 18.40 -11.14
C ASP A 91 -16.67 17.96 -10.53
N THR A 92 -15.64 18.80 -10.66
CA THR A 92 -14.27 18.47 -10.21
C THR A 92 -14.25 18.12 -8.72
N GLY A 93 -15.04 18.81 -7.89
CA GLY A 93 -15.11 18.53 -6.46
C GLY A 93 -15.66 17.14 -6.11
N VAL A 94 -16.53 16.57 -6.94
CA VAL A 94 -17.03 15.19 -6.76
C VAL A 94 -15.97 14.18 -7.15
N SER A 95 -15.21 14.46 -8.21
CA SER A 95 -14.08 13.64 -8.65
C SER A 95 -12.98 13.60 -7.59
N ASP A 96 -12.64 14.76 -7.01
CA ASP A 96 -11.60 14.88 -5.99
C ASP A 96 -11.99 14.13 -4.71
N ALA A 97 -13.23 14.31 -4.22
CA ALA A 97 -13.71 13.61 -3.04
C ALA A 97 -13.74 12.08 -3.21
N TRP A 98 -14.12 11.60 -4.40
CA TRP A 98 -14.05 10.18 -4.72
C TRP A 98 -12.59 9.69 -4.75
N HIS A 99 -11.69 10.44 -5.38
CA HIS A 99 -10.28 10.07 -5.48
C HIS A 99 -9.61 10.01 -4.10
N GLU A 100 -9.93 10.95 -3.21
CA GLU A 100 -9.49 10.89 -1.82
C GLU A 100 -9.99 9.64 -1.10
N GLN A 101 -11.27 9.28 -1.27
CA GLN A 101 -11.81 8.07 -0.66
C GLN A 101 -11.17 6.80 -1.23
N PHE A 102 -10.96 6.77 -2.54
CA PHE A 102 -10.24 5.70 -3.21
C PHE A 102 -8.83 5.53 -2.65
N ALA A 103 -8.08 6.63 -2.49
CA ALA A 103 -6.73 6.59 -1.93
C ALA A 103 -6.73 6.09 -0.47
N ARG A 104 -7.68 6.54 0.35
CA ARG A 104 -7.88 6.03 1.72
C ARG A 104 -8.16 4.52 1.76
N ASP A 105 -9.07 4.05 0.91
CA ASP A 105 -9.44 2.63 0.84
C ASP A 105 -8.25 1.77 0.39
N VAL A 106 -7.48 2.24 -0.61
CA VAL A 106 -6.27 1.56 -1.08
C VAL A 106 -5.25 1.41 0.04
N ASP A 107 -4.99 2.49 0.79
CA ASP A 107 -4.03 2.48 1.89
C ASP A 107 -4.43 1.46 2.97
N GLU A 108 -5.71 1.46 3.36
CA GLU A 108 -6.23 0.50 4.33
C GLU A 108 -6.21 -0.95 3.83
N ILE A 109 -6.53 -1.19 2.56
CA ILE A 109 -6.46 -2.53 1.94
C ILE A 109 -5.03 -3.05 1.96
N ILE A 110 -4.06 -2.22 1.57
CA ILE A 110 -2.63 -2.57 1.58
C ILE A 110 -2.18 -2.87 3.01
N PHE A 111 -2.55 -2.01 3.96
CA PHE A 111 -2.19 -2.13 5.37
C PHE A 111 -2.70 -3.44 5.98
N ARG A 112 -3.93 -3.85 5.63
CA ARG A 112 -4.56 -5.07 6.15
C ARG A 112 -4.11 -6.35 5.44
N SER A 113 -3.73 -6.29 4.16
CA SER A 113 -3.59 -7.49 3.31
C SER A 113 -2.14 -7.87 2.97
N ASN A 114 -1.15 -7.00 3.21
CA ASN A 114 0.23 -7.25 2.76
C ASN A 114 1.33 -6.74 3.72
N ARG A 115 1.01 -6.46 4.98
CA ARG A 115 1.99 -6.02 5.99
C ARG A 115 2.73 -7.20 6.63
N HIS A 116 4.01 -7.04 6.96
CA HIS A 116 4.76 -8.00 7.79
C HIS A 116 4.33 -7.92 9.27
N ASP A 117 4.01 -9.06 9.86
CA ASP A 117 3.75 -9.25 11.29
C ASP A 117 4.37 -10.59 11.74
N ALA A 118 5.03 -10.56 12.90
CA ALA A 118 5.75 -11.68 13.50
C ALA A 118 4.84 -12.89 13.86
N PHE A 119 3.52 -12.71 13.87
CA PHE A 119 2.52 -13.70 14.27
C PHE A 119 1.63 -14.18 13.12
N HIS A 120 1.99 -13.89 11.87
CA HIS A 120 1.23 -14.23 10.65
C HIS A 120 0.53 -15.60 10.66
N GLY A 121 -0.80 -15.57 10.64
CA GLY A 121 -1.68 -16.75 10.71
C GLY A 121 -2.66 -16.94 9.54
N LYS A 122 -2.58 -16.15 8.46
CA LYS A 122 -3.53 -16.25 7.33
C LYS A 122 -2.86 -16.07 5.96
N GLY A 123 -2.34 -17.16 5.38
CA GLY A 123 -1.97 -17.26 3.95
C GLY A 123 -0.65 -16.61 3.50
N CYS A 124 -0.14 -15.64 4.25
CA CYS A 124 1.13 -14.95 3.98
C CYS A 124 2.38 -15.72 4.45
N TRP A 125 2.24 -16.64 5.41
CA TRP A 125 3.36 -17.48 5.89
C TRP A 125 3.52 -18.73 5.01
N LYS A 126 4.72 -18.96 4.46
CA LYS A 126 5.04 -20.20 3.74
C LYS A 126 5.86 -21.12 4.62
N GLY A 127 5.39 -22.35 4.83
CA GLY A 127 6.10 -23.37 5.59
C GLY A 127 5.62 -23.48 7.03
N THR A 128 6.39 -24.19 7.87
CA THR A 128 6.08 -24.33 9.30
C THR A 128 6.51 -23.10 10.08
N ARG A 129 6.04 -22.93 11.32
CA ARG A 129 6.44 -21.79 12.17
C ARG A 129 7.96 -21.73 12.43
N GLN A 130 8.66 -22.88 12.45
CA GLN A 130 10.10 -22.92 12.70
C GLN A 130 10.99 -22.80 11.45
N LYS A 131 10.47 -23.11 10.25
CA LYS A 131 11.25 -23.12 8.99
C LYS A 131 10.59 -22.34 7.86
N GLY A 132 9.63 -21.51 8.19
CA GLY A 132 8.88 -20.73 7.22
C GLY A 132 9.39 -19.31 7.08
N TYR A 133 8.83 -18.61 6.11
CA TYR A 133 9.10 -17.19 5.91
C TYR A 133 7.82 -16.46 5.49
N CYS A 134 7.80 -15.17 5.76
CA CYS A 134 6.71 -14.31 5.33
C CYS A 134 6.82 -13.96 3.84
N LYS A 135 5.75 -14.18 3.08
CA LYS A 135 5.60 -13.78 1.67
C LYS A 135 5.11 -12.35 1.50
N ALA A 136 4.69 -11.67 2.58
CA ALA A 136 4.36 -10.25 2.50
C ALA A 136 5.56 -9.49 1.91
N ARG A 137 5.27 -8.38 1.24
CA ARG A 137 6.26 -7.57 0.54
C ARG A 137 6.11 -6.09 0.86
N PHE A 138 5.27 -5.75 1.83
CA PHE A 138 4.92 -4.37 2.14
C PHE A 138 5.07 -4.09 3.65
N PRO A 139 5.51 -2.88 4.04
CA PRO A 139 6.20 -1.92 3.17
C PRO A 139 7.54 -2.51 2.69
N ARG A 140 8.04 -2.07 1.53
CA ARG A 140 9.37 -2.52 1.08
C ARG A 140 10.42 -1.75 1.84
N GLU A 141 11.43 -2.45 2.35
CA GLU A 141 12.66 -1.81 2.79
C GLU A 141 13.27 -1.09 1.57
N THR A 142 13.35 0.24 1.66
CA THR A 142 14.10 1.06 0.71
C THR A 142 15.53 1.17 1.22
N PHE A 143 16.51 1.07 0.31
CA PHE A 143 17.94 1.16 0.60
C PHE A 143 18.44 2.60 0.52
#